data_AF-N6Z0S3-F1
#
_entry.id   AF-N6Z0S3-F1
#
_cell.length_a   1.000
_cell.length_b   1.000
_cell.length_c   1.000
_cell.angle_alpha   90.00
_cell.angle_beta   90.00
_cell.angle_gamma   90.00
#
_symmetry.space_group_name_H-M   'P 1'
#
loop_
_entity.id
_entity.type
_entity.pdbx_description
1 polymer ?
#
loop_
_entity_poly.entity_id
_entity_poly.type
_entity_poly.pdbx_seq_one_letter_code
_entity_poly.pdbx_strand_id
1 'polypeptide(L)'
;MRHPLSKLSAVLMHAALAAAAGLASLPGHAADGAESLTYPNIIKIRDGMGARGDLAPIARIVSPLADSQIVPGEGRIGAGSVNGTGFVLNIEVVTRDATPIAAKESLNIRNTALLGQVNPNIPGLYVFLDTDLVKPDGGVIPKNTNLANLFNILGTDDTPGAGVTLWLGWHVLESLPLDTSRFNITTAVVDTAGRIGFDRVSMAVLRGGITSGQALTPLPIDVFDDGIDDADGPEVTMIAPRVPSRVSPGPQTGNPTPPANASLFFIQVAALDRSRHGIGVSENGQGTAARSVLGTILDGSQIQNPITHPSNGTNRNFPGLNVTFDVPLRQPNGNVVPAGSNLAPIFNVAGSELDADGYVVTTADWVVGGSLLMPAGKRSVTITARVTDNANRTRSVSHVVGISPVENGQNLTPEP
;
A
#
# COMPACT_ATOMS: atom_id res chain seq x y z
N MET A 1 -66.35 -30.95 -44.37
CA MET A 1 -67.69 -31.56 -44.20
C MET A 1 -67.64 -32.39 -42.91
N ARG A 2 -68.43 -31.99 -41.89
CA ARG A 2 -68.95 -32.78 -40.75
C ARG A 2 -67.98 -33.62 -39.88
N HIS A 3 -67.77 -33.14 -38.65
CA HIS A 3 -67.68 -33.94 -37.40
C HIS A 3 -69.01 -34.73 -37.16
N PRO A 4 -69.16 -35.71 -36.21
CA PRO A 4 -68.49 -35.75 -34.88
C PRO A 4 -68.26 -37.12 -34.15
N LEU A 5 -67.46 -37.01 -33.07
CA LEU A 5 -67.57 -37.55 -31.69
C LEU A 5 -67.90 -39.02 -31.37
N SER A 6 -67.08 -39.61 -30.47
CA SER A 6 -67.53 -40.28 -29.23
C SER A 6 -66.34 -40.82 -28.40
N LYS A 7 -65.94 -40.15 -27.29
CA LYS A 7 -66.12 -40.54 -25.85
C LYS A 7 -65.14 -41.61 -25.34
N LEU A 8 -64.55 -41.62 -24.13
CA LEU A 8 -64.45 -40.73 -22.95
C LEU A 8 -63.52 -41.48 -21.95
N SER A 9 -62.96 -40.76 -20.96
CA SER A 9 -62.26 -41.24 -19.74
C SER A 9 -60.73 -41.31 -19.83
N ALA A 10 -59.93 -40.74 -18.92
CA ALA A 10 -60.17 -39.96 -17.72
C ALA A 10 -58.82 -39.36 -17.24
N VAL A 11 -58.87 -38.16 -16.65
CA VAL A 11 -58.18 -37.78 -15.38
C VAL A 11 -56.64 -37.68 -15.43
N LEU A 12 -55.97 -36.56 -15.09
CA LEU A 12 -56.33 -35.40 -14.26
C LEU A 12 -55.37 -34.20 -14.51
N MET A 13 -55.93 -32.99 -14.43
CA MET A 13 -55.38 -31.68 -13.98
C MET A 13 -54.14 -31.08 -14.68
N HIS A 14 -54.32 -30.04 -15.52
CA HIS A 14 -54.54 -28.60 -15.18
C HIS A 14 -53.36 -27.96 -14.43
N ALA A 15 -52.91 -26.74 -14.70
CA ALA A 15 -53.06 -25.81 -15.80
C ALA A 15 -52.05 -24.68 -15.50
N ALA A 16 -51.47 -24.09 -16.54
CA ALA A 16 -50.79 -22.81 -16.44
C ALA A 16 -51.77 -21.70 -16.04
N LEU A 17 -51.30 -20.68 -15.30
CA LEU A 17 -51.76 -19.32 -15.52
C LEU A 17 -50.74 -18.29 -15.02
N ALA A 18 -50.38 -17.38 -15.92
CA ALA A 18 -49.77 -16.11 -15.59
C ALA A 18 -50.74 -15.22 -14.80
N ALA A 19 -50.22 -14.48 -13.82
CA ALA A 19 -50.85 -13.26 -13.33
C ALA A 19 -49.77 -12.31 -12.82
N ALA A 20 -49.72 -11.14 -13.46
CA ALA A 20 -49.06 -9.96 -12.95
C ALA A 20 -49.84 -9.36 -11.76
N ALA A 21 -49.16 -8.43 -11.07
CA ALA A 21 -49.64 -7.51 -10.04
C ALA A 21 -49.54 -7.96 -8.58
N GLY A 22 -48.84 -7.13 -7.78
CA GLY A 22 -49.08 -7.00 -6.36
C GLY A 22 -47.97 -7.49 -5.43
N LEU A 23 -46.73 -7.00 -5.58
CA LEU A 23 -45.85 -6.95 -4.42
C LEU A 23 -46.16 -5.66 -3.66
N ALA A 24 -46.93 -5.85 -2.60
CA ALA A 24 -47.15 -4.90 -1.54
C ALA A 24 -45.81 -4.32 -1.08
N SER A 25 -45.76 -3.01 -1.02
CA SER A 25 -44.80 -2.24 -0.23
C SER A 25 -44.85 -2.75 1.21
N LEU A 26 -43.92 -3.62 1.57
CA LEU A 26 -43.51 -3.77 2.96
C LEU A 26 -42.91 -2.42 3.37
N PRO A 27 -43.20 -1.92 4.58
CA PRO A 27 -42.58 -0.69 5.05
C PRO A 27 -41.08 -0.93 5.05
N GLY A 28 -40.39 -0.26 4.12
CA GLY A 28 -38.96 -0.10 4.23
C GLY A 28 -38.73 0.45 5.63
N HIS A 29 -37.98 -0.29 6.45
CA HIS A 29 -37.18 0.39 7.45
C HIS A 29 -36.31 1.33 6.63
N ALA A 30 -36.76 2.58 6.57
CA ALA A 30 -35.95 3.68 6.10
C ALA A 30 -34.63 3.50 6.81
N ALA A 31 -33.56 3.30 6.03
CA ALA A 31 -32.22 3.46 6.52
C ALA A 31 -32.23 4.80 7.25
N ASP A 32 -32.09 4.74 8.59
CA ASP A 32 -31.92 5.92 9.41
C ASP A 32 -30.84 6.77 8.71
N GLY A 33 -31.22 8.00 8.40
CA GLY A 33 -30.69 8.82 7.32
C GLY A 33 -29.26 8.49 6.89
N ALA A 34 -29.12 8.05 5.63
CA ALA A 34 -27.88 8.20 4.90
C ALA A 34 -27.62 9.71 4.75
N GLU A 35 -27.07 10.35 5.79
CA GLU A 35 -26.38 11.60 5.61
C GLU A 35 -25.36 11.38 4.50
N SER A 36 -25.41 12.20 3.46
CA SER A 36 -24.34 12.26 2.47
C SER A 36 -23.02 12.36 3.24
N LEU A 37 -22.13 11.37 3.07
CA LEU A 37 -20.82 11.39 3.70
C LEU A 37 -20.07 12.59 3.14
N THR A 38 -19.97 13.63 3.95
CA THR A 38 -19.22 14.85 3.61
C THR A 38 -17.91 14.84 4.38
N TYR A 39 -16.91 15.52 3.83
CA TYR A 39 -15.62 15.75 4.50
C TYR A 39 -15.75 16.20 5.98
N PRO A 40 -16.68 17.11 6.35
CA PRO A 40 -16.95 17.46 7.75
C PRO A 40 -17.49 16.32 8.63
N ASN A 41 -18.15 15.32 8.06
CA ASN A 41 -18.71 14.19 8.81
C ASN A 41 -17.65 13.16 9.17
N ILE A 42 -16.67 12.95 8.28
CA ILE A 42 -15.57 11.98 8.50
C ILE A 42 -14.60 12.51 9.56
N ILE A 43 -14.24 13.79 9.52
CA ILE A 43 -13.35 14.41 10.53
C ILE A 43 -13.98 14.50 11.93
N LYS A 44 -15.30 14.34 12.03
CA LYS A 44 -16.04 14.28 13.31
C LYS A 44 -16.12 12.86 13.87
N ILE A 45 -15.60 11.86 13.16
CA ILE A 45 -15.54 10.49 13.68
C ILE A 45 -14.57 10.48 14.86
N ARG A 46 -15.12 10.22 16.06
CA ARG A 46 -14.38 10.20 17.33
C ARG A 46 -13.95 8.77 17.68
N ASP A 47 -12.96 8.68 18.56
CA ASP A 47 -12.57 7.43 19.20
C ASP A 47 -13.80 6.71 19.76
N GLY A 48 -13.95 5.43 19.40
CA GLY A 48 -15.08 4.59 19.79
C GLY A 48 -16.28 4.56 18.83
N MET A 49 -16.35 5.45 17.82
CA MET A 49 -17.38 5.32 16.77
C MET A 49 -17.05 4.26 15.72
N GLY A 50 -15.75 3.97 15.51
CA GLY A 50 -15.26 2.83 14.75
C GLY A 50 -15.81 2.68 13.33
N ALA A 51 -15.74 1.45 12.82
CA ALA A 51 -16.33 1.08 11.53
C ALA A 51 -17.86 1.22 11.55
N ARG A 52 -18.46 1.64 10.42
CA ARG A 52 -19.91 1.82 10.28
C ARG A 52 -20.48 0.90 9.20
N GLY A 53 -21.51 0.15 9.55
CA GLY A 53 -22.19 -0.82 8.69
C GLY A 53 -21.70 -2.25 8.93
N ASP A 54 -22.62 -3.22 8.85
CA ASP A 54 -22.27 -4.64 8.94
C ASP A 54 -21.32 -5.02 7.80
N LEU A 55 -20.25 -5.76 8.15
CA LEU A 55 -19.19 -6.16 7.22
C LEU A 55 -18.47 -5.00 6.53
N ALA A 56 -18.48 -3.80 7.13
CA ALA A 56 -17.64 -2.69 6.67
C ALA A 56 -16.17 -3.12 6.47
N PRO A 57 -15.46 -2.53 5.50
CA PRO A 57 -14.06 -2.83 5.28
C PRO A 57 -13.26 -2.54 6.55
N ILE A 58 -12.17 -3.27 6.73
CA ILE A 58 -11.22 -2.97 7.80
C ILE A 58 -10.18 -2.02 7.19
N ALA A 59 -9.97 -0.86 7.81
CA ALA A 59 -8.82 -0.01 7.51
C ALA A 59 -7.83 -0.11 8.68
N ARG A 60 -6.53 -0.13 8.41
CA ARG A 60 -5.47 -0.10 9.43
C ARG A 60 -4.30 0.74 8.97
N ILE A 61 -3.79 1.58 9.85
CA ILE A 61 -2.48 2.22 9.69
C ILE A 61 -1.45 1.23 10.22
N VAL A 62 -0.56 0.78 9.33
CA VAL A 62 0.41 -0.30 9.63
C VAL A 62 1.86 0.18 9.66
N SER A 63 2.10 1.40 9.16
CA SER A 63 3.31 2.20 9.36
C SER A 63 2.84 3.66 9.33
N PRO A 64 3.27 4.53 10.26
CA PRO A 64 4.14 4.26 11.40
C PRO A 64 3.49 3.30 12.41
N LEU A 65 4.28 2.63 13.24
CA LEU A 65 3.75 1.83 14.35
C LEU A 65 3.07 2.75 15.37
N ALA A 66 2.01 2.26 16.02
CA ALA A 66 1.12 3.09 16.83
C ALA A 66 1.79 3.78 18.03
N ASP A 67 2.89 3.22 18.52
CA ASP A 67 3.72 3.70 19.63
C ASP A 67 5.05 4.34 19.18
N SER A 68 5.27 4.46 17.87
CA SER A 68 6.44 5.13 17.31
C SER A 68 6.45 6.64 17.60
N GLN A 69 7.65 7.20 17.52
CA GLN A 69 7.92 8.62 17.56
C GLN A 69 8.37 9.11 16.19
N ILE A 70 7.79 10.24 15.78
CA ILE A 70 8.06 10.89 14.50
C ILE A 70 8.92 12.12 14.75
N VAL A 71 10.00 12.28 13.97
CA VAL A 71 10.82 13.50 14.01
C VAL A 71 10.08 14.68 13.39
N PRO A 72 10.32 15.93 13.84
CA PRO A 72 9.49 17.06 13.45
C PRO A 72 9.70 17.55 12.02
N GLY A 73 10.80 17.19 11.35
CA GLY A 73 11.23 17.80 10.10
C GLY A 73 11.89 19.18 10.29
N GLU A 74 12.65 19.58 9.28
CA GLU A 74 13.41 20.82 9.25
C GLU A 74 12.66 21.96 8.56
N GLY A 75 11.55 21.66 7.87
CA GLY A 75 10.75 22.62 7.13
C GLY A 75 10.20 23.73 8.03
N ARG A 76 10.26 24.96 7.51
CA ARG A 76 9.70 26.16 8.16
C ARG A 76 8.76 26.87 7.21
N ILE A 77 7.68 27.46 7.76
CA ILE A 77 6.73 28.24 6.98
C ILE A 77 7.47 29.35 6.23
N GLY A 78 7.22 29.45 4.92
CA GLY A 78 7.86 30.42 4.02
C GLY A 78 9.26 30.06 3.53
N ALA A 79 9.98 29.15 4.20
CA ALA A 79 11.33 28.73 3.80
C ALA A 79 11.37 27.32 3.19
N GLY A 80 10.59 26.38 3.74
CA GLY A 80 10.57 24.98 3.33
C GLY A 80 11.82 24.19 3.73
N SER A 81 11.79 22.89 3.48
CA SER A 81 12.94 21.98 3.50
C SER A 81 12.53 20.66 2.86
N VAL A 82 13.44 20.01 2.14
CA VAL A 82 13.22 18.62 1.68
C VAL A 82 13.44 17.60 2.79
N ASN A 83 14.06 17.99 3.89
CA ASN A 83 14.29 17.15 5.06
C ASN A 83 13.08 17.22 6.00
N GLY A 84 12.02 16.51 5.62
CA GLY A 84 10.76 16.43 6.35
C GLY A 84 10.79 15.51 7.56
N THR A 85 9.58 15.16 8.02
CA THR A 85 9.39 14.08 9.00
C THR A 85 9.93 12.75 8.48
N GLY A 86 9.77 12.46 7.19
CA GLY A 86 10.48 11.39 6.48
C GLY A 86 10.04 9.96 6.81
N PHE A 87 8.94 9.78 7.55
CA PHE A 87 8.37 8.45 7.78
C PHE A 87 7.49 8.01 6.61
N VAL A 88 7.17 6.71 6.57
CA VAL A 88 6.22 6.13 5.62
C VAL A 88 4.85 5.97 6.28
N LEU A 89 3.79 6.45 5.63
CA LEU A 89 2.42 6.13 6.00
C LEU A 89 1.88 5.02 5.11
N ASN A 90 1.72 3.83 5.68
CA ASN A 90 1.12 2.67 5.03
C ASN A 90 -0.26 2.37 5.60
N ILE A 91 -1.20 2.15 4.68
CA ILE A 91 -2.59 1.80 5.00
C ILE A 91 -2.90 0.44 4.38
N GLU A 92 -3.34 -0.48 5.23
CA GLU A 92 -3.97 -1.73 4.82
C GLU A 92 -5.48 -1.54 4.81
N VAL A 93 -6.15 -2.02 3.76
CA VAL A 93 -7.59 -2.07 3.68
C VAL A 93 -8.06 -3.46 3.28
N VAL A 94 -8.91 -4.10 4.09
CA VAL A 94 -9.44 -5.45 3.83
C VAL A 94 -10.94 -5.38 3.63
N THR A 95 -11.45 -5.73 2.44
CA THR A 95 -12.89 -5.95 2.26
C THR A 95 -13.29 -7.28 2.90
N ARG A 96 -14.44 -7.32 3.57
CA ARG A 96 -14.89 -8.51 4.31
C ARG A 96 -15.85 -9.40 3.51
N ASP A 97 -16.31 -8.90 2.38
CA ASP A 97 -17.23 -9.56 1.46
C ASP A 97 -16.97 -9.08 0.02
N ALA A 98 -17.85 -9.47 -0.90
CA ALA A 98 -17.76 -9.12 -2.33
C ALA A 98 -18.11 -7.65 -2.63
N THR A 99 -18.42 -6.81 -1.63
CA THR A 99 -18.64 -5.39 -1.86
C THR A 99 -17.27 -4.72 -2.01
N PRO A 100 -16.96 -4.17 -3.19
CA PRO A 100 -15.62 -3.68 -3.47
C PRO A 100 -15.39 -2.27 -2.95
N ILE A 101 -14.11 -1.91 -2.88
CA ILE A 101 -13.62 -0.52 -2.88
C ILE A 101 -13.19 -0.21 -4.31
N ALA A 102 -13.67 0.90 -4.87
CA ALA A 102 -13.28 1.34 -6.21
C ALA A 102 -11.85 1.89 -6.18
N ALA A 103 -10.98 1.32 -7.01
CA ALA A 103 -9.55 1.58 -6.99
C ALA A 103 -8.93 1.42 -8.38
N LYS A 104 -7.98 2.29 -8.67
CA LYS A 104 -7.10 2.22 -9.82
C LYS A 104 -5.67 2.07 -9.31
N GLU A 105 -5.19 0.82 -9.22
CA GLU A 105 -3.84 0.52 -8.76
C GLU A 105 -2.81 1.22 -9.65
N SER A 106 -1.67 1.63 -9.08
CA SER A 106 -0.62 2.28 -9.86
C SER A 106 0.69 2.34 -9.08
N LEU A 107 1.78 2.46 -9.84
CA LEU A 107 3.11 2.78 -9.35
C LEU A 107 3.26 4.26 -8.98
N ASN A 108 2.26 5.08 -9.35
CA ASN A 108 2.14 6.48 -8.95
C ASN A 108 0.66 6.90 -8.94
N ILE A 109 0.06 7.08 -7.77
CA ILE A 109 -1.28 7.65 -7.59
C ILE A 109 -1.26 9.06 -6.99
N ARG A 110 -0.09 9.67 -6.85
CA ARG A 110 0.12 10.98 -6.22
C ARG A 110 -0.32 12.10 -7.15
N ASN A 111 -1.12 13.04 -6.64
CA ASN A 111 -1.50 14.26 -7.36
C ASN A 111 -1.65 15.46 -6.41
N THR A 112 -0.57 16.20 -6.21
CA THR A 112 -0.54 17.35 -5.30
C THR A 112 -1.42 18.52 -5.74
N ALA A 113 -1.83 18.59 -7.01
CA ALA A 113 -2.77 19.62 -7.50
C ALA A 113 -4.21 19.40 -7.00
N LEU A 114 -4.53 18.18 -6.55
CA LEU A 114 -5.84 17.80 -6.01
C LEU A 114 -5.84 17.71 -4.47
N LEU A 115 -4.85 18.30 -3.80
CA LEU A 115 -4.77 18.28 -2.34
C LEU A 115 -6.05 18.82 -1.70
N GLY A 116 -6.58 18.10 -0.69
CA GLY A 116 -7.86 18.40 -0.06
C GLY A 116 -9.10 17.92 -0.82
N GLN A 117 -8.95 17.45 -2.06
CA GLN A 117 -10.01 16.81 -2.84
C GLN A 117 -9.96 15.29 -2.68
N VAL A 118 -10.94 14.61 -3.27
CA VAL A 118 -10.98 13.15 -3.38
C VAL A 118 -9.86 12.67 -4.33
N ASN A 119 -9.23 11.53 -4.03
CA ASN A 119 -8.25 10.94 -4.94
C ASN A 119 -8.98 10.20 -6.07
N PRO A 120 -8.80 10.57 -7.36
CA PRO A 120 -9.51 9.92 -8.46
C PRO A 120 -9.14 8.45 -8.64
N ASN A 121 -7.98 8.01 -8.16
CA ASN A 121 -7.58 6.60 -8.21
C ASN A 121 -8.17 5.77 -7.07
N ILE A 122 -8.65 6.39 -5.99
CA ILE A 122 -9.31 5.68 -4.89
C ILE A 122 -10.30 6.61 -4.17
N PRO A 123 -11.49 6.86 -4.76
CA PRO A 123 -12.38 7.90 -4.27
C PRO A 123 -12.91 7.68 -2.85
N GLY A 124 -12.91 6.43 -2.39
CA GLY A 124 -13.35 6.04 -1.06
C GLY A 124 -12.32 6.33 0.05
N LEU A 125 -11.08 6.70 -0.26
CA LEU A 125 -10.03 6.92 0.73
C LEU A 125 -10.01 8.36 1.25
N TYR A 126 -9.93 8.48 2.57
CA TYR A 126 -9.76 9.73 3.28
C TYR A 126 -8.67 9.59 4.34
N VAL A 127 -7.70 10.50 4.32
CA VAL A 127 -6.58 10.49 5.27
C VAL A 127 -6.36 11.89 5.81
N PHE A 128 -6.21 12.01 7.13
CA PHE A 128 -6.12 13.30 7.82
C PHE A 128 -5.07 13.29 8.90
N LEU A 129 -4.37 14.41 9.05
CA LEU A 129 -3.60 14.74 10.24
C LEU A 129 -4.27 15.92 10.95
N ASP A 130 -4.40 15.86 12.27
CA ASP A 130 -5.03 16.94 13.06
C ASP A 130 -4.07 18.08 13.46
N THR A 131 -2.91 18.13 12.80
CA THR A 131 -1.93 19.22 12.84
C THR A 131 -1.66 19.75 11.44
N ASP A 132 -1.22 21.01 11.34
CA ASP A 132 -0.80 21.57 10.05
C ASP A 132 0.48 20.87 9.58
N LEU A 133 0.70 20.86 8.28
CA LEU A 133 1.94 20.37 7.68
C LEU A 133 2.64 21.49 6.93
N VAL A 134 3.97 21.52 7.00
CA VAL A 134 4.82 22.43 6.24
C VAL A 134 5.38 21.68 5.04
N LYS A 135 5.00 22.12 3.85
CA LYS A 135 5.46 21.54 2.58
C LYS A 135 6.96 21.78 2.38
N PRO A 136 7.60 21.00 1.49
CA PRO A 136 8.98 21.24 1.12
C PRO A 136 9.27 22.63 0.52
N ASP A 137 8.27 23.28 -0.06
CA ASP A 137 8.36 24.65 -0.60
C ASP A 137 8.05 25.74 0.45
N GLY A 138 7.79 25.37 1.71
CA GLY A 138 7.47 26.28 2.81
C GLY A 138 6.00 26.70 2.89
N GLY A 139 5.16 26.28 1.94
CA GLY A 139 3.71 26.47 2.06
C GLY A 139 3.11 25.58 3.16
N VAL A 140 1.89 25.88 3.57
CA VAL A 140 1.18 25.15 4.62
C VAL A 140 0.07 24.29 4.01
N ILE A 141 -0.03 23.04 4.47
CA ILE A 141 -1.23 22.21 4.32
C ILE A 141 -1.98 22.32 5.65
N PRO A 142 -3.17 22.94 5.69
CA PRO A 142 -3.94 23.05 6.92
C PRO A 142 -4.31 21.68 7.48
N LYS A 143 -4.36 21.56 8.81
CA LYS A 143 -4.83 20.36 9.49
C LYS A 143 -6.20 19.92 8.98
N ASN A 144 -6.42 18.62 9.05
CA ASN A 144 -7.61 17.92 8.58
C ASN A 144 -7.86 18.00 7.07
N THR A 145 -6.96 18.59 6.27
CA THR A 145 -7.01 18.48 4.80
C THR A 145 -6.99 17.01 4.37
N ASN A 146 -7.78 16.62 3.36
CA ASN A 146 -7.71 15.25 2.84
C ASN A 146 -6.38 15.03 2.11
N LEU A 147 -5.56 14.13 2.65
CA LEU A 147 -4.21 13.80 2.19
C LEU A 147 -4.16 12.57 1.28
N ALA A 148 -5.31 11.98 0.92
CA ALA A 148 -5.36 10.79 0.04
C ALA A 148 -4.62 11.00 -1.30
N ASN A 149 -4.56 12.23 -1.81
CA ASN A 149 -3.83 12.61 -3.02
C ASN A 149 -2.30 12.67 -2.85
N LEU A 150 -1.76 12.46 -1.65
CA LEU A 150 -0.31 12.43 -1.39
C LEU A 150 0.29 11.02 -1.46
N PHE A 151 -0.54 9.97 -1.40
CA PHE A 151 -0.08 8.59 -1.52
C PHE A 151 0.66 8.34 -2.83
N ASN A 152 1.78 7.63 -2.75
CA ASN A 152 2.63 7.34 -3.89
C ASN A 152 2.10 6.14 -4.65
N ILE A 153 1.78 5.06 -3.96
CA ILE A 153 1.55 3.75 -4.58
C ILE A 153 0.30 3.09 -4.03
N LEU A 154 -0.35 2.27 -4.86
CA LEU A 154 -1.53 1.49 -4.51
C LEU A 154 -1.47 0.13 -5.22
N GLY A 155 -1.63 -0.95 -4.46
CA GLY A 155 -1.65 -2.33 -4.97
C GLY A 155 -2.62 -3.21 -4.20
N THR A 156 -2.92 -4.39 -4.75
CA THR A 156 -3.97 -5.28 -4.24
C THR A 156 -3.51 -6.74 -4.18
N ASP A 157 -3.88 -7.42 -3.10
CA ASP A 157 -3.76 -8.85 -2.91
C ASP A 157 -5.13 -9.54 -3.01
N ASP A 158 -5.16 -10.76 -3.55
CA ASP A 158 -6.30 -11.66 -3.59
C ASP A 158 -6.42 -12.40 -2.25
N THR A 159 -7.22 -11.83 -1.35
CA THR A 159 -7.38 -12.32 0.03
C THR A 159 -8.35 -13.50 0.08
N PRO A 160 -8.10 -14.54 0.90
CA PRO A 160 -8.98 -15.70 0.93
C PRO A 160 -10.41 -15.31 1.32
N GLY A 161 -11.37 -15.74 0.49
CA GLY A 161 -12.78 -15.45 0.69
C GLY A 161 -13.33 -14.60 -0.45
N ALA A 162 -14.35 -13.80 -0.15
CA ALA A 162 -15.01 -12.95 -1.14
C ALA A 162 -14.41 -11.53 -1.24
N GLY A 163 -13.47 -11.21 -0.35
CA GLY A 163 -12.85 -9.89 -0.27
C GLY A 163 -11.43 -9.85 -0.81
N VAL A 164 -10.83 -8.67 -0.80
CA VAL A 164 -9.46 -8.38 -1.25
C VAL A 164 -8.77 -7.50 -0.22
N THR A 165 -7.43 -7.46 -0.25
CA THR A 165 -6.66 -6.52 0.54
C THR A 165 -6.01 -5.48 -0.36
N LEU A 166 -6.31 -4.20 -0.15
CA LEU A 166 -5.63 -3.09 -0.79
C LEU A 166 -4.55 -2.54 0.15
N TRP A 167 -3.46 -2.07 -0.43
CA TRP A 167 -2.34 -1.46 0.28
C TRP A 167 -1.97 -0.14 -0.36
N LEU A 168 -1.74 0.87 0.47
CA LEU A 168 -1.30 2.17 0.02
C LEU A 168 -0.06 2.61 0.80
N GLY A 169 0.88 3.23 0.10
CA GLY A 169 2.09 3.79 0.73
C GLY A 169 2.36 5.23 0.35
N TRP A 170 2.77 6.03 1.33
CA TRP A 170 3.13 7.43 1.18
C TRP A 170 4.43 7.73 1.93
N HIS A 171 5.43 8.28 1.23
CA HIS A 171 6.58 8.93 1.88
C HIS A 171 6.26 10.37 2.30
N VAL A 172 6.25 10.64 3.60
CA VAL A 172 5.86 11.93 4.15
C VAL A 172 7.04 12.92 4.12
N LEU A 173 7.04 13.80 3.13
CA LEU A 173 8.08 14.82 2.93
C LEU A 173 7.86 16.09 3.76
N GLU A 174 6.65 16.24 4.28
CA GLU A 174 6.23 17.41 5.01
C GLU A 174 6.86 17.43 6.42
N SER A 175 7.06 18.64 6.95
CA SER A 175 7.48 18.87 8.33
C SER A 175 6.30 19.28 9.20
N LEU A 176 6.46 19.17 10.51
CA LEU A 176 5.49 19.60 11.52
C LEU A 176 5.82 21.02 12.01
N PRO A 177 4.80 21.81 12.39
CA PRO A 177 4.98 23.06 13.12
C PRO A 177 5.81 22.87 14.39
N LEU A 178 6.60 23.89 14.73
CA LEU A 178 7.55 23.87 15.85
C LEU A 178 6.91 23.54 17.21
N ASP A 179 5.64 23.80 17.41
CA ASP A 179 4.89 23.58 18.65
C ASP A 179 4.17 22.23 18.70
N THR A 180 4.17 21.44 17.61
CA THR A 180 3.55 20.10 17.58
C THR A 180 4.33 19.10 18.43
N SER A 181 3.76 18.64 19.54
CA SER A 181 4.33 17.58 20.39
C SER A 181 3.67 16.21 20.17
N ARG A 182 2.42 16.21 19.71
CA ARG A 182 1.64 15.04 19.32
C ARG A 182 0.69 15.43 18.21
N PHE A 183 0.32 14.46 17.40
CA PHE A 183 -0.74 14.59 16.41
C PHE A 183 -1.38 13.22 16.19
N ASN A 184 -2.55 13.19 15.58
CA ASN A 184 -3.22 11.95 15.22
C ASN A 184 -3.31 11.82 13.71
N ILE A 185 -3.08 10.61 13.23
CA ILE A 185 -3.33 10.20 11.85
C ILE A 185 -4.66 9.47 11.85
N THR A 186 -5.58 9.87 10.99
CA THR A 186 -6.89 9.22 10.81
C THR A 186 -7.03 8.76 9.38
N THR A 187 -7.42 7.50 9.19
CA THR A 187 -7.81 6.97 7.89
C THR A 187 -9.26 6.50 7.94
N ALA A 188 -10.00 6.77 6.87
CA ALA A 188 -11.30 6.21 6.63
C ALA A 188 -11.40 5.72 5.19
N VAL A 189 -12.04 4.58 4.99
CA VAL A 189 -12.29 4.01 3.66
C VAL A 189 -13.75 3.69 3.51
N VAL A 190 -14.34 4.20 2.44
CA VAL A 190 -15.74 3.98 2.07
C VAL A 190 -15.79 2.97 0.92
N ASP A 191 -16.51 1.88 1.11
CA ASP A 191 -16.77 0.93 0.04
C ASP A 191 -17.95 1.37 -0.85
N THR A 192 -18.20 0.62 -1.92
CA THR A 192 -19.27 0.94 -2.89
C THR A 192 -20.69 0.84 -2.32
N ALA A 193 -20.88 0.23 -1.14
CA ALA A 193 -22.16 0.23 -0.42
C ALA A 193 -22.27 1.40 0.59
N GLY A 194 -21.25 2.25 0.69
CA GLY A 194 -21.21 3.37 1.62
C GLY A 194 -20.81 2.99 3.05
N ARG A 195 -20.33 1.76 3.29
CA ARG A 195 -19.86 1.31 4.61
C ARG A 195 -18.45 1.84 4.85
N ILE A 196 -18.11 2.05 6.12
CA ILE A 196 -16.90 2.78 6.50
C ILE A 196 -15.98 1.91 7.34
N GLY A 197 -14.79 1.65 6.82
CA GLY A 197 -13.63 1.23 7.61
C GLY A 197 -12.91 2.44 8.18
N PHE A 198 -12.39 2.32 9.40
CA PHE A 198 -11.80 3.45 10.12
C PHE A 198 -10.63 2.99 10.98
N ASP A 199 -9.57 3.80 10.99
CA ASP A 199 -8.49 3.67 11.97
C ASP A 199 -7.91 5.04 12.35
N ARG A 200 -7.38 5.13 13.57
CA ARG A 200 -6.75 6.34 14.10
C ARG A 200 -5.61 5.98 15.03
N VAL A 201 -4.43 6.51 14.75
CA VAL A 201 -3.22 6.33 15.58
C VAL A 201 -2.71 7.67 16.08
N SER A 202 -2.17 7.69 17.30
CA SER A 202 -1.67 8.90 17.97
C SER A 202 -0.15 8.91 18.03
N MET A 203 0.46 9.83 17.28
CA MET A 203 1.91 9.92 17.14
C MET A 203 2.50 10.89 18.16
N ALA A 204 3.60 10.46 18.79
CA ALA A 204 4.47 11.36 19.52
C ALA A 204 5.46 12.03 18.56
N VAL A 205 5.80 13.29 18.82
CA VAL A 205 6.84 14.00 18.07
C VAL A 205 8.11 14.04 18.89
N LEU A 206 9.23 13.56 18.33
CA LEU A 206 10.53 13.62 18.98
C LEU A 206 10.93 15.09 19.21
N ARG A 207 11.35 15.40 20.45
CA ARG A 207 11.81 16.74 20.84
C ARG A 207 13.26 16.69 21.30
N GLY A 208 14.06 17.66 20.84
CA GLY A 208 15.44 17.86 21.27
C GLY A 208 16.38 16.77 20.76
N GLY A 209 17.02 17.00 19.62
CA GLY A 209 17.92 16.04 18.99
C GLY A 209 17.79 16.06 17.48
N ILE A 210 17.64 14.87 16.88
CA ILE A 210 17.47 14.65 15.44
C ILE A 210 16.19 15.34 14.95
N THR A 211 16.30 16.10 13.86
CA THR A 211 15.22 16.97 13.38
C THR A 211 14.55 16.50 12.10
N SER A 212 15.04 15.48 11.39
CA SER A 212 14.46 15.01 10.13
C SER A 212 14.57 13.49 9.99
N GLY A 213 13.67 12.89 9.19
CA GLY A 213 13.63 11.43 8.99
C GLY A 213 14.95 10.91 8.42
N GLN A 214 15.45 11.61 7.40
CA GLN A 214 16.76 11.36 6.80
C GLN A 214 17.92 11.36 7.81
N ALA A 215 17.81 12.10 8.92
CA ALA A 215 18.84 12.15 9.95
C ALA A 215 18.72 11.04 11.02
N LEU A 216 17.66 10.22 10.97
CA LEU A 216 17.54 9.00 11.78
C LEU A 216 18.44 7.88 11.26
N THR A 217 18.67 7.84 9.95
CA THR A 217 19.53 6.84 9.30
C THR A 217 20.89 7.42 8.95
N PRO A 218 21.99 6.65 9.03
CA PRO A 218 23.26 7.07 8.46
C PRO A 218 23.15 7.21 6.93
N LEU A 219 24.12 7.90 6.32
CA LEU A 219 24.22 7.94 4.87
C LEU A 219 24.39 6.53 4.31
N PRO A 220 23.77 6.21 3.15
CA PRO A 220 24.05 4.99 2.42
C PRO A 220 25.54 4.79 2.17
N ILE A 221 26.02 3.60 2.53
CA ILE A 221 27.35 3.10 2.20
C ILE A 221 27.21 1.71 1.57
N ASP A 222 28.23 1.27 0.86
CA ASP A 222 28.29 -0.12 0.40
C ASP A 222 28.38 -1.05 1.61
N VAL A 223 27.55 -2.09 1.61
CA VAL A 223 27.54 -3.15 2.63
C VAL A 223 27.83 -4.49 1.98
N PHE A 224 28.34 -5.42 2.79
CA PHE A 224 28.66 -6.77 2.38
C PHE A 224 27.64 -7.74 2.98
N ASP A 225 26.80 -8.32 2.11
CA ASP A 225 25.91 -9.43 2.47
C ASP A 225 26.61 -10.76 2.12
N ASP A 226 26.98 -11.53 3.13
CA ASP A 226 27.65 -12.83 2.97
C ASP A 226 26.65 -14.00 2.75
N GLY A 227 25.35 -13.70 2.70
CA GLY A 227 24.29 -14.69 2.53
C GLY A 227 23.82 -15.34 3.84
N ILE A 228 24.40 -14.99 4.99
CA ILE A 228 24.12 -15.61 6.29
C ILE A 228 23.29 -14.65 7.15
N ASP A 229 22.39 -15.21 7.97
CA ASP A 229 21.61 -14.44 8.95
C ASP A 229 22.36 -14.39 10.30
N ASP A 230 22.61 -13.18 10.79
CA ASP A 230 23.30 -12.88 12.03
C ASP A 230 22.36 -12.77 13.23
N ALA A 231 22.70 -13.39 14.35
CA ALA A 231 21.91 -13.34 15.58
C ALA A 231 21.78 -11.92 16.18
N ASP A 232 22.59 -10.96 15.74
CA ASP A 232 22.59 -9.54 16.11
C ASP A 232 22.36 -8.58 14.92
N GLY A 233 21.98 -9.08 13.73
CA GLY A 233 21.55 -8.23 12.60
C GLY A 233 20.16 -7.60 12.79
N PRO A 234 19.70 -6.73 11.88
CA PRO A 234 18.39 -6.06 11.98
C PRO A 234 17.22 -7.01 12.22
N GLU A 235 16.16 -6.60 12.91
CA GLU A 235 14.93 -7.40 12.89
C GLU A 235 14.10 -7.03 11.65
N VAL A 236 13.99 -7.97 10.70
CA VAL A 236 13.33 -7.75 9.42
C VAL A 236 11.94 -8.36 9.43
N THR A 237 10.95 -7.57 9.02
CA THR A 237 9.55 -7.98 8.90
C THR A 237 9.00 -7.66 7.52
N MET A 238 8.02 -8.46 7.10
CA MET A 238 7.23 -8.23 5.89
C MET A 238 5.77 -8.45 6.29
N ILE A 239 4.89 -7.51 5.94
CA ILE A 239 3.45 -7.62 6.29
C ILE A 239 2.54 -7.63 5.06
N ALA A 240 3.07 -7.16 3.92
CA ALA A 240 2.42 -7.17 2.62
C ALA A 240 3.31 -7.92 1.62
N PRO A 241 2.76 -8.84 0.80
CA PRO A 241 1.37 -9.31 0.84
C PRO A 241 1.04 -10.03 2.15
N ARG A 242 -0.22 -9.97 2.57
CA ARG A 242 -0.68 -10.75 3.74
C ARG A 242 -0.60 -12.24 3.42
N VAL A 243 -0.10 -13.05 4.35
CA VAL A 243 -0.24 -14.51 4.26
C VAL A 243 -1.50 -14.91 5.05
N PRO A 244 -2.44 -15.72 4.50
CA PRO A 244 -2.32 -16.55 3.30
C PRO A 244 -3.01 -15.99 2.03
N SER A 245 -2.87 -14.70 1.72
CA SER A 245 -3.34 -14.13 0.46
C SER A 245 -2.54 -14.62 -0.75
N ARG A 246 -3.12 -14.37 -1.92
CA ARG A 246 -2.55 -14.67 -3.22
C ARG A 246 -2.24 -13.37 -3.96
N VAL A 247 -1.36 -13.46 -4.95
CA VAL A 247 -1.00 -12.32 -5.79
C VAL A 247 -1.31 -12.63 -7.26
N SER A 248 -1.79 -11.63 -7.98
CA SER A 248 -1.95 -11.73 -9.42
C SER A 248 -0.58 -11.86 -10.09
N PRO A 249 -0.39 -12.79 -11.04
CA PRO A 249 0.91 -13.04 -11.65
C PRO A 249 1.27 -12.04 -12.77
N GLY A 250 0.32 -11.23 -13.23
CA GLY A 250 0.46 -10.41 -14.43
C GLY A 250 0.47 -11.23 -15.72
N PRO A 251 0.55 -10.57 -16.89
CA PRO A 251 0.50 -11.25 -18.17
C PRO A 251 1.67 -12.21 -18.33
N GLN A 252 1.38 -13.46 -18.69
CA GLN A 252 2.40 -14.49 -18.96
C GLN A 252 3.00 -14.37 -20.36
N THR A 253 2.33 -13.64 -21.26
CA THR A 253 2.79 -13.34 -22.62
C THR A 253 2.75 -11.85 -22.88
N GLY A 254 3.74 -11.32 -23.62
CA GLY A 254 3.86 -9.88 -23.86
C GLY A 254 4.50 -9.15 -22.67
N ASN A 255 4.57 -7.83 -22.75
CA ASN A 255 5.12 -7.00 -21.68
C ASN A 255 3.97 -6.47 -20.81
N PRO A 256 4.14 -6.44 -19.48
CA PRO A 256 3.16 -5.80 -18.61
C PRO A 256 3.06 -4.31 -18.91
N THR A 257 1.85 -3.76 -18.82
CA THR A 257 1.57 -2.33 -19.00
C THR A 257 0.71 -1.85 -17.83
N PRO A 258 1.31 -1.52 -16.67
CA PRO A 258 0.57 -0.97 -15.54
C PRO A 258 -0.23 0.29 -15.90
N PRO A 259 -1.48 0.45 -15.42
CA PRO A 259 -2.25 -0.52 -14.63
C PRO A 259 -3.07 -1.51 -15.47
N ALA A 260 -3.10 -1.33 -16.79
CA ALA A 260 -3.97 -2.09 -17.70
C ALA A 260 -3.69 -3.61 -17.70
N ASN A 261 -2.44 -4.04 -17.49
CA ASN A 261 -2.11 -5.45 -17.27
C ASN A 261 -0.77 -5.63 -16.55
N ALA A 262 -0.78 -5.99 -15.26
CA ALA A 262 0.41 -6.27 -14.43
C ALA A 262 0.05 -7.03 -13.13
N SER A 263 1.05 -7.42 -12.35
CA SER A 263 0.83 -8.12 -11.07
C SER A 263 0.16 -7.22 -10.01
N LEU A 264 0.66 -5.99 -9.85
CA LEU A 264 0.14 -4.90 -9.00
C LEU A 264 -0.12 -5.24 -7.51
N PHE A 265 0.53 -6.27 -6.97
CA PHE A 265 0.55 -6.50 -5.52
C PHE A 265 1.58 -5.60 -4.83
N PHE A 266 1.41 -5.41 -3.52
CA PHE A 266 2.23 -4.53 -2.70
C PHE A 266 3.23 -5.34 -1.85
N ILE A 267 4.44 -4.81 -1.67
CA ILE A 267 5.44 -5.35 -0.75
C ILE A 267 5.82 -4.24 0.22
N GLN A 268 5.72 -4.55 1.52
CA GLN A 268 6.27 -3.73 2.61
C GLN A 268 7.39 -4.51 3.28
N VAL A 269 8.59 -3.94 3.35
CA VAL A 269 9.69 -4.46 4.17
C VAL A 269 10.00 -3.43 5.24
N ALA A 270 9.98 -3.85 6.52
CA ALA A 270 10.43 -3.03 7.62
C ALA A 270 11.62 -3.68 8.33
N ALA A 271 12.59 -2.88 8.74
CA ALA A 271 13.78 -3.34 9.45
C ALA A 271 14.05 -2.46 10.68
N LEU A 272 14.10 -3.10 11.84
CA LEU A 272 14.46 -2.49 13.12
C LEU A 272 15.96 -2.64 13.36
N ASP A 273 16.66 -1.52 13.51
CA ASP A 273 18.08 -1.47 13.87
C ASP A 273 18.30 -1.72 15.38
N ARG A 274 17.98 -2.93 15.82
CA ARG A 274 18.02 -3.33 17.24
C ARG A 274 19.43 -3.29 17.85
N SER A 275 20.47 -3.37 17.03
CA SER A 275 21.87 -3.34 17.47
C SER A 275 22.51 -1.95 17.34
N ARG A 276 21.78 -0.96 16.79
CA ARG A 276 22.22 0.44 16.60
C ARG A 276 23.50 0.55 15.76
N HIS A 277 23.69 -0.35 14.80
CA HIS A 277 24.81 -0.26 13.86
C HIS A 277 24.49 0.69 12.70
N GLY A 278 23.22 1.06 12.53
CA GLY A 278 22.73 1.94 11.49
C GLY A 278 22.38 1.18 10.22
N ILE A 279 21.22 1.47 9.66
CA ILE A 279 20.79 1.01 8.33
C ILE A 279 20.84 2.22 7.40
N GLY A 280 21.78 2.24 6.46
CA GLY A 280 22.00 3.39 5.57
C GLY A 280 20.90 3.57 4.53
N VAL A 281 20.12 4.65 4.64
CA VAL A 281 19.04 4.99 3.70
C VAL A 281 19.09 6.46 3.30
N SER A 282 18.85 6.73 2.03
CA SER A 282 18.57 8.07 1.51
C SER A 282 17.13 8.15 1.02
N GLU A 283 16.23 8.53 1.92
CA GLU A 283 14.78 8.58 1.71
C GLU A 283 14.37 9.59 0.63
N ASN A 284 15.20 10.62 0.44
CA ASN A 284 14.98 11.70 -0.52
C ASN A 284 15.70 11.50 -1.87
N GLY A 285 16.38 10.36 -2.04
CA GLY A 285 17.22 10.07 -3.19
C GLY A 285 18.57 10.81 -3.11
N GLN A 286 19.69 10.09 -3.13
CA GLN A 286 21.01 10.71 -3.16
C GLN A 286 21.19 11.55 -4.44
N GLY A 287 21.58 12.81 -4.27
CA GLY A 287 22.22 13.58 -5.34
C GLY A 287 21.33 14.06 -6.49
N THR A 288 20.00 14.03 -6.38
CA THR A 288 19.12 14.55 -7.43
C THR A 288 18.42 15.86 -7.02
N ALA A 289 18.82 16.97 -7.64
CA ALA A 289 18.22 18.30 -7.42
C ALA A 289 16.82 18.45 -8.06
N ALA A 290 16.34 17.43 -8.78
CA ALA A 290 15.06 17.48 -9.45
C ALA A 290 13.92 17.22 -8.46
N ARG A 291 13.08 18.23 -8.22
CA ARG A 291 11.90 18.11 -7.34
C ARG A 291 10.95 16.97 -7.73
N SER A 292 11.02 16.50 -8.99
CA SER A 292 10.20 15.40 -9.51
C SER A 292 10.57 14.00 -9.00
N VAL A 293 11.72 13.85 -8.35
CA VAL A 293 12.20 12.57 -7.75
C VAL A 293 12.39 12.66 -6.24
N LEU A 294 11.92 13.74 -5.61
CA LEU A 294 11.94 13.84 -4.15
C LEU A 294 10.96 12.84 -3.53
N GLY A 295 11.44 12.12 -2.53
CA GLY A 295 10.65 11.12 -1.81
C GLY A 295 10.48 9.81 -2.58
N THR A 296 11.47 9.43 -3.37
CA THR A 296 11.57 8.09 -3.94
C THR A 296 12.98 7.53 -3.77
N ILE A 297 13.07 6.23 -3.51
CA ILE A 297 14.32 5.48 -3.49
C ILE A 297 14.55 4.67 -4.78
N LEU A 298 13.69 4.85 -5.80
CA LEU A 298 13.75 4.12 -7.06
C LEU A 298 15.11 4.34 -7.75
N ASP A 299 15.83 3.25 -7.99
CA ASP A 299 17.12 3.24 -8.67
C ASP A 299 17.14 2.19 -9.79
N GLY A 300 16.17 2.27 -10.70
CA GLY A 300 15.97 1.29 -11.77
C GLY A 300 17.19 1.08 -12.68
N SER A 301 18.17 1.99 -12.67
CA SER A 301 19.45 1.85 -13.39
C SER A 301 20.31 0.68 -12.88
N GLN A 302 20.07 0.23 -11.64
CA GLN A 302 20.75 -0.92 -11.04
C GLN A 302 20.05 -2.25 -11.33
N ILE A 303 18.87 -2.22 -11.96
CA ILE A 303 18.31 -3.41 -12.60
C ILE A 303 18.96 -3.55 -13.97
N GLN A 304 19.97 -4.41 -14.04
CA GLN A 304 20.76 -4.57 -15.25
C GLN A 304 20.12 -5.62 -16.16
N ASN A 305 20.40 -5.51 -17.46
CA ASN A 305 20.01 -6.55 -18.40
C ASN A 305 20.93 -7.77 -18.17
N PRO A 306 20.38 -8.96 -17.82
CA PRO A 306 21.17 -10.14 -17.51
C PRO A 306 22.04 -10.62 -18.68
N ILE A 307 21.71 -10.24 -19.92
CA ILE A 307 22.51 -10.55 -21.12
C ILE A 307 23.85 -9.80 -21.08
N THR A 308 23.88 -8.58 -20.54
CA THR A 308 25.07 -7.72 -20.52
C THR A 308 25.75 -7.68 -19.16
N HIS A 309 25.03 -7.99 -18.08
CA HIS A 309 25.57 -8.01 -16.72
C HIS A 309 24.98 -9.16 -15.92
N PRO A 310 25.80 -10.00 -15.27
CA PRO A 310 25.34 -11.25 -14.67
C PRO A 310 24.46 -11.10 -13.41
N SER A 311 24.42 -9.92 -12.79
CA SER A 311 23.63 -9.67 -11.57
C SER A 311 23.17 -8.22 -11.47
N ASN A 312 22.00 -8.00 -10.87
CA ASN A 312 21.55 -6.64 -10.51
C ASN A 312 22.44 -6.04 -9.42
N GLY A 313 22.58 -4.71 -9.45
CA GLY A 313 23.25 -3.95 -8.39
C GLY A 313 22.39 -3.79 -7.14
N THR A 314 22.97 -3.18 -6.12
CA THR A 314 22.26 -2.72 -4.92
C THR A 314 21.44 -1.48 -5.24
N ASN A 315 20.42 -1.18 -4.44
CA ASN A 315 19.78 0.14 -4.50
C ASN A 315 20.71 1.14 -3.84
N ARG A 316 21.26 2.13 -4.57
CA ARG A 316 22.22 3.08 -3.98
C ARG A 316 21.61 3.98 -2.90
N ASN A 317 20.28 4.12 -2.88
CA ASN A 317 19.56 4.84 -1.82
C ASN A 317 19.24 3.95 -0.62
N PHE A 318 19.30 2.62 -0.75
CA PHE A 318 19.14 1.67 0.36
C PHE A 318 20.01 0.43 0.10
N PRO A 319 21.35 0.52 0.22
CA PRO A 319 22.27 -0.51 -0.25
C PRO A 319 22.11 -1.85 0.47
N GLY A 320 21.73 -1.81 1.75
CA GLY A 320 21.49 -3.00 2.56
C GLY A 320 20.18 -3.72 2.29
N LEU A 321 19.26 -3.16 1.48
CA LEU A 321 18.03 -3.85 1.11
C LEU A 321 18.30 -4.82 -0.06
N ASN A 322 17.91 -6.07 0.14
CA ASN A 322 17.86 -7.07 -0.92
C ASN A 322 16.51 -7.78 -0.90
N VAL A 323 15.80 -7.75 -2.02
CA VAL A 323 14.51 -8.43 -2.16
C VAL A 323 14.55 -9.31 -3.40
N THR A 324 14.13 -10.56 -3.28
CA THR A 324 14.14 -11.52 -4.40
C THR A 324 12.83 -12.27 -4.52
N PHE A 325 12.56 -12.73 -5.73
CA PHE A 325 11.52 -13.73 -6.01
C PHE A 325 12.16 -15.03 -6.43
N ASP A 326 11.54 -16.16 -6.08
CA ASP A 326 11.93 -17.49 -6.56
C ASP A 326 11.36 -17.84 -7.97
N VAL A 327 10.92 -16.82 -8.71
CA VAL A 327 10.51 -16.86 -10.12
C VAL A 327 11.05 -15.61 -10.84
N PRO A 328 11.28 -15.67 -12.17
CA PRO A 328 11.69 -14.49 -12.92
C PRO A 328 10.60 -13.40 -12.95
N LEU A 329 11.02 -12.14 -13.02
CA LEU A 329 10.14 -10.99 -13.14
C LEU A 329 10.33 -10.33 -14.51
N ARG A 330 9.28 -10.29 -15.31
CA ARG A 330 9.26 -9.46 -16.53
C ARG A 330 8.86 -8.03 -16.19
N GLN A 331 9.69 -7.07 -16.55
CA GLN A 331 9.43 -5.65 -16.34
C GLN A 331 8.63 -5.05 -17.51
N PRO A 332 8.01 -3.86 -17.33
CA PRO A 332 7.25 -3.19 -18.39
C PRO A 332 8.07 -2.88 -19.66
N ASN A 333 9.37 -2.64 -19.50
CA ASN A 333 10.30 -2.41 -20.62
C ASN A 333 10.69 -3.72 -21.37
N GLY A 334 10.17 -4.87 -20.96
CA GLY A 334 10.44 -6.18 -21.54
C GLY A 334 11.69 -6.88 -21.00
N ASN A 335 12.47 -6.25 -20.12
CA ASN A 335 13.57 -6.90 -19.44
C ASN A 335 13.05 -8.04 -18.56
N VAL A 336 13.76 -9.17 -18.53
CA VAL A 336 13.42 -10.31 -17.67
C VAL A 336 14.50 -10.45 -16.62
N VAL A 337 14.15 -10.08 -15.38
CA VAL A 337 15.03 -10.24 -14.23
C VAL A 337 14.97 -11.71 -13.78
N PRO A 338 16.10 -12.44 -13.73
CA PRO A 338 16.12 -13.83 -13.30
C PRO A 338 15.64 -14.01 -11.85
N ALA A 339 15.08 -15.18 -11.53
CA ALA A 339 14.77 -15.56 -10.16
C ALA A 339 16.02 -15.44 -9.26
N GLY A 340 15.84 -15.01 -8.02
CA GLY A 340 16.92 -14.80 -7.05
C GLY A 340 17.74 -13.52 -7.25
N SER A 341 17.48 -12.73 -8.31
CA SER A 341 18.17 -11.45 -8.51
C SER A 341 17.59 -10.38 -7.58
N ASN A 342 18.44 -9.45 -7.13
CA ASN A 342 18.01 -8.35 -6.28
C ASN A 342 17.02 -7.41 -7.00
N LEU A 343 15.87 -7.16 -6.39
CA LEU A 343 14.77 -6.29 -6.83
C LEU A 343 14.65 -5.02 -5.97
N ALA A 344 15.49 -4.84 -4.95
CA ALA A 344 15.51 -3.62 -4.15
C ALA A 344 15.64 -2.32 -4.98
N PRO A 345 16.34 -2.29 -6.13
CA PRO A 345 16.42 -1.06 -6.93
C PRO A 345 15.10 -0.58 -7.55
N ILE A 346 14.03 -1.39 -7.52
CA ILE A 346 12.70 -0.98 -8.01
C ILE A 346 11.71 -0.61 -6.90
N PHE A 347 12.15 -0.58 -5.64
CA PHE A 347 11.36 -0.05 -4.55
C PHE A 347 11.08 1.45 -4.75
N ASN A 348 9.86 1.88 -4.42
CA ASN A 348 9.37 3.22 -4.72
C ASN A 348 9.71 4.18 -3.60
N VAL A 349 9.36 3.85 -2.36
CA VAL A 349 9.42 4.75 -1.20
C VAL A 349 10.11 4.07 -0.04
N ALA A 350 10.76 4.86 0.81
CA ALA A 350 11.25 4.43 2.09
C ALA A 350 11.28 5.60 3.06
N GLY A 351 11.22 5.28 4.35
CA GLY A 351 11.22 6.27 5.42
C GLY A 351 11.43 5.63 6.78
N SER A 352 11.76 6.47 7.75
CA SER A 352 12.18 6.04 9.07
C SER A 352 11.46 6.73 10.21
N GLU A 353 11.35 6.00 11.31
CA GLU A 353 10.78 6.43 12.59
C GLU A 353 11.56 5.82 13.74
N LEU A 354 11.26 6.25 14.97
CA LEU A 354 11.75 5.59 16.18
C LEU A 354 10.63 4.74 16.77
N ASP A 355 10.91 3.49 17.14
CA ASP A 355 9.96 2.68 17.90
C ASP A 355 9.81 3.18 19.35
N ALA A 356 8.99 2.48 20.15
CA ALA A 356 8.76 2.82 21.55
C ALA A 356 10.03 2.81 22.43
N ASP A 357 11.04 2.01 22.06
CA ASP A 357 12.32 1.86 22.76
C ASP A 357 13.41 2.79 22.20
N GLY A 358 13.08 3.62 21.20
CA GLY A 358 13.99 4.57 20.57
C GLY A 358 15.03 3.92 19.65
N TYR A 359 14.73 2.77 19.08
CA TYR A 359 15.46 2.18 17.95
C TYR A 359 14.86 2.67 16.63
N VAL A 360 15.71 2.76 15.60
CA VAL A 360 15.26 3.20 14.28
C VAL A 360 14.58 2.04 13.56
N VAL A 361 13.36 2.28 13.09
CA VAL A 361 12.67 1.41 12.14
C VAL A 361 12.71 2.08 10.78
N THR A 362 13.18 1.34 9.78
CA THR A 362 13.18 1.76 8.38
C THR A 362 12.20 0.91 7.60
N THR A 363 11.24 1.54 6.92
CA THR A 363 10.24 0.87 6.09
C THR A 363 10.47 1.23 4.62
N ALA A 364 10.33 0.26 3.72
CA ALA A 364 10.42 0.44 2.28
C ALA A 364 9.29 -0.30 1.56
N ASP A 365 8.73 0.35 0.55
CA ASP A 365 7.57 -0.18 -0.18
C ASP A 365 7.74 -0.21 -1.69
N TRP A 366 7.01 -1.15 -2.29
CA TRP A 366 6.97 -1.35 -3.72
C TRP A 366 5.61 -1.90 -4.16
N VAL A 367 5.06 -1.38 -5.27
CA VAL A 367 3.99 -2.06 -6.02
C VAL A 367 4.58 -2.75 -7.24
N VAL A 368 4.33 -4.05 -7.37
CA VAL A 368 4.95 -4.88 -8.41
C VAL A 368 4.30 -4.65 -9.77
N GLY A 369 4.82 -3.68 -10.52
CA GLY A 369 4.37 -3.37 -11.89
C GLY A 369 4.80 -4.36 -12.99
N GLY A 370 5.48 -5.44 -12.63
CA GLY A 370 5.93 -6.48 -13.56
C GLY A 370 4.97 -7.67 -13.66
N SER A 371 5.41 -8.71 -14.37
CA SER A 371 4.76 -10.04 -14.39
C SER A 371 5.67 -11.08 -13.78
N LEU A 372 5.14 -11.87 -12.85
CA LEU A 372 5.75 -13.08 -12.34
C LEU A 372 5.69 -14.15 -13.45
N LEU A 373 6.84 -14.54 -13.99
CA LEU A 373 6.91 -15.56 -15.03
C LEU A 373 6.85 -16.94 -14.38
N MET A 374 5.64 -17.49 -14.30
CA MET A 374 5.39 -18.71 -13.55
C MET A 374 5.88 -19.95 -14.31
N PRO A 375 6.84 -20.73 -13.76
CA PRO A 375 7.18 -22.02 -14.32
C PRO A 375 5.96 -22.95 -14.33
N ALA A 376 5.88 -23.83 -15.33
CA ALA A 376 4.76 -24.77 -15.46
C ALA A 376 4.53 -25.56 -14.16
N GLY A 377 3.29 -25.52 -13.65
CA GLY A 377 2.90 -26.23 -12.43
C GLY A 377 3.20 -25.51 -11.12
N LYS A 378 3.98 -24.42 -11.11
CA LYS A 378 4.24 -23.62 -9.90
C LYS A 378 3.01 -22.77 -9.56
N ARG A 379 2.60 -22.77 -8.29
CA ARG A 379 1.37 -22.12 -7.80
C ARG A 379 1.58 -21.11 -6.68
N SER A 380 2.83 -20.87 -6.34
CA SER A 380 3.24 -19.94 -5.29
C SER A 380 4.52 -19.24 -5.69
N VAL A 381 4.77 -18.09 -5.08
CA VAL A 381 6.03 -17.37 -5.16
C VAL A 381 6.55 -17.15 -3.76
N THR A 382 7.85 -17.38 -3.60
CA THR A 382 8.58 -17.03 -2.39
C THR A 382 9.18 -15.66 -2.59
N ILE A 383 8.83 -14.73 -1.70
CA ILE A 383 9.42 -13.41 -1.60
C ILE A 383 10.37 -13.44 -0.42
N THR A 384 11.65 -13.19 -0.65
CA THR A 384 12.66 -13.12 0.42
C THR A 384 13.18 -11.70 0.49
N ALA A 385 13.06 -11.07 1.66
CA ALA A 385 13.69 -9.80 1.99
C ALA A 385 14.84 -10.02 2.95
N ARG A 386 15.96 -9.36 2.69
CA ARG A 386 17.16 -9.32 3.54
C ARG A 386 17.51 -7.86 3.77
N VAL A 387 17.90 -7.53 5.00
CA VAL A 387 18.44 -6.22 5.33
C VAL A 387 19.77 -6.38 6.05
N THR A 388 20.78 -5.69 5.54
CA THR A 388 22.15 -5.63 6.07
C THR A 388 22.41 -4.27 6.69
N ASP A 389 22.90 -4.23 7.92
CA ASP A 389 23.32 -3.00 8.61
C ASP A 389 24.75 -2.57 8.20
N ASN A 390 25.19 -1.39 8.67
CA ASN A 390 26.53 -0.87 8.38
C ASN A 390 27.66 -1.65 9.07
N ALA A 391 27.35 -2.57 9.99
CA ALA A 391 28.29 -3.52 10.56
C ALA A 391 28.33 -4.85 9.76
N ASN A 392 27.68 -4.87 8.58
CA ASN A 392 27.53 -6.04 7.70
C ASN A 392 26.80 -7.21 8.36
N ARG A 393 25.92 -6.93 9.33
CA ARG A 393 25.07 -7.96 9.93
C ARG A 393 23.76 -8.03 9.19
N THR A 394 23.37 -9.23 8.78
CA THR A 394 22.22 -9.44 7.92
C THR A 394 21.15 -10.24 8.62
N ARG A 395 19.89 -9.95 8.32
CA ARG A 395 18.77 -10.82 8.67
C ARG A 395 17.79 -10.90 7.52
N SER A 396 17.08 -12.02 7.45
CA SER A 396 16.13 -12.30 6.40
C SER A 396 14.75 -12.68 6.94
N VAL A 397 13.75 -12.43 6.09
CA VAL A 397 12.39 -12.93 6.25
C VAL A 397 11.88 -13.39 4.88
N SER A 398 11.07 -14.44 4.86
CA SER A 398 10.47 -14.94 3.63
C SER A 398 8.98 -15.16 3.76
N HIS A 399 8.22 -14.71 2.77
CA HIS A 399 6.78 -14.97 2.62
C HIS A 399 6.54 -15.86 1.42
N VAL A 400 5.74 -16.91 1.60
CA VAL A 400 5.25 -17.75 0.50
C VAL A 400 3.79 -17.39 0.25
N VAL A 401 3.52 -16.82 -0.91
CA VAL A 401 2.18 -16.38 -1.32
C VAL A 401 1.67 -17.25 -2.46
N GLY A 402 0.37 -17.50 -2.50
CA GLY A 402 -0.25 -18.22 -3.61
C GLY A 402 -0.35 -17.34 -4.86
N ILE A 403 -0.57 -17.97 -6.02
CA ILE A 403 -0.90 -17.24 -7.25
C ILE A 403 -2.41 -17.18 -7.43
N SER A 404 -2.93 -15.97 -7.65
CA SER A 404 -4.34 -15.71 -7.92
C SER A 404 -4.73 -16.29 -9.28
N PRO A 405 -5.98 -16.79 -9.45
CA PRO A 405 -6.52 -17.05 -10.77
C PRO A 405 -6.77 -15.78 -11.59
N VAL A 406 -6.78 -14.60 -10.95
CA VAL A 406 -6.91 -13.30 -11.61
C VAL A 406 -5.53 -12.90 -12.15
N GLU A 407 -5.41 -12.79 -13.48
CA GLU A 407 -4.11 -12.50 -14.12
C GLU A 407 -3.62 -11.08 -13.80
N ASN A 408 -4.48 -10.08 -13.99
CA ASN A 408 -4.16 -8.67 -13.78
C ASN A 408 -4.59 -8.23 -12.38
N GLY A 409 -3.68 -7.65 -11.60
CA GLY A 409 -4.00 -7.12 -10.26
C GLY A 409 -5.12 -6.10 -10.27
N GLN A 410 -5.19 -5.25 -11.31
CA GLN A 410 -6.26 -4.25 -11.45
C GLN A 410 -7.65 -4.87 -11.61
N ASN A 411 -7.77 -6.16 -11.97
CA ASN A 411 -9.07 -6.83 -12.06
C ASN A 411 -9.58 -7.33 -10.69
N LEU A 412 -8.81 -7.18 -9.61
CA LEU A 412 -9.24 -7.48 -8.25
C LEU A 412 -10.12 -6.38 -7.66
N THR A 413 -10.05 -5.17 -8.21
CA THR A 413 -10.86 -4.02 -7.80
C THR A 413 -11.57 -3.41 -9.01
N PRO A 414 -12.78 -2.85 -8.86
CA PRO A 414 -13.44 -2.13 -9.94
C PRO A 414 -12.78 -0.76 -10.13
N GLU A 415 -12.68 -0.32 -11.39
CA GLU A 415 -12.21 1.03 -11.69
C GLU A 415 -13.15 2.12 -11.11
N PRO A 416 -12.61 3.25 -10.63
CA PRO A 416 -13.34 4.39 -10.06
C PRO A 416 -14.36 5.11 -10.95
#